data_AF-A0A9P8NVK5-F1
#
_entry.id   AF-A0A9P8NVK5-F1
#
_cell.length_a   1.000
_cell.length_b   1.000
_cell.length_c   1.000
_cell.angle_alpha   90.00
_cell.angle_beta   90.00
_cell.angle_gamma   90.00
#
_symmetry.space_group_name_H-M   'P 1'
#
loop_
_entity.id
_entity.type
_entity.pdbx_description
1 polymer ?
#
loop_
_entity_poly.entity_id
_entity_poly.type
_entity_poly.pdbx_seq_one_letter_code
_entity_poly.pdbx_strand_id
1 'polypeptide(L)'
;MVSQTEPSNEFQVVSRAKRPQRPVDVFARAKSNLARHETALSKSTFFLELVSKLDSWKLQNRTDWSCLRCLALGQPVEHSQALYQLAFLNLLAKRYNIRSVSLYDPAFTKQDEQLLCDLDYKVEEFFEEKETDSILFYIPHSPISLLETVFLTRPKWIITNDVSLYTNKYTSKEYKDKYPQCATISHNIGRTKDDGFTVVASKKKKVQVKTDFPKLALSVQKLGPDSSNQWGNAFSDLCLYLFSA
;
A
#
# COMPACT_ATOMS: atom_id res chain seq x y z
N MET A 1 20.34 -10.36 76.76
CA MET A 1 19.08 -10.05 76.04
C MET A 1 19.19 -8.63 75.53
N VAL A 2 19.63 -8.45 74.28
CA VAL A 2 19.74 -7.14 73.61
C VAL A 2 18.71 -7.19 72.48
N SER A 3 17.62 -6.46 72.64
CA SER A 3 16.59 -6.29 71.61
C SER A 3 16.96 -5.05 70.81
N GLN A 4 17.39 -5.23 69.57
CA GLN A 4 17.55 -4.15 68.61
C GLN A 4 16.26 -4.07 67.78
N THR A 5 15.56 -2.96 67.90
CA THR A 5 14.43 -2.55 67.08
C THR A 5 14.91 -2.07 65.71
N GLU A 6 14.43 -2.67 64.63
CA GLU A 6 14.59 -2.16 63.26
C GLU A 6 13.66 -0.96 63.01
N PRO A 7 14.10 0.08 62.27
CA PRO A 7 13.21 1.11 61.78
C PRO A 7 12.54 0.68 60.46
N SER A 8 11.20 0.65 60.47
CA SER A 8 10.36 0.47 59.29
C SER A 8 10.52 1.66 58.33
N ASN A 9 11.05 1.41 57.14
CA ASN A 9 11.21 2.39 56.09
C ASN A 9 9.93 2.44 55.23
N GLU A 10 9.00 3.32 55.59
CA GLU A 10 7.73 3.51 54.89
C GLU A 10 7.94 4.45 53.69
N PHE A 11 8.28 3.87 52.53
CA PHE A 11 8.31 4.61 51.26
C PHE A 11 6.88 4.84 50.76
N GLN A 12 6.36 6.06 50.93
CA GLN A 12 5.16 6.50 50.23
C GLN A 12 5.43 6.58 48.71
N VAL A 13 4.81 5.67 47.96
CA VAL A 13 4.73 5.77 46.50
C VAL A 13 3.78 6.90 46.14
N VAL A 14 4.32 8.10 45.90
CA VAL A 14 3.55 9.23 45.39
C VAL A 14 3.19 8.93 43.92
N SER A 15 1.95 8.51 43.69
CA SER A 15 1.43 8.33 42.34
C SER A 15 1.44 9.68 41.59
N ARG A 16 2.23 9.76 40.52
CA ARG A 16 2.23 10.93 39.64
C ARG A 16 0.87 11.00 38.93
N ALA A 17 0.07 12.02 39.26
CA ALA A 17 -1.13 12.37 38.51
C ALA A 17 -0.77 12.55 37.03
N LYS A 18 -1.42 11.79 36.14
CA LYS A 18 -1.31 11.99 34.68
C LYS A 18 -1.75 13.42 34.38
N ARG A 19 -0.84 14.23 33.82
CA ARG A 19 -1.18 15.56 33.31
C ARG A 19 -2.36 15.41 32.32
N PRO A 20 -3.45 16.19 32.45
CA PRO A 20 -4.49 16.21 31.45
C PRO A 20 -3.87 16.70 30.14
N GLN A 21 -3.82 15.83 29.14
CA GLN A 21 -3.43 16.24 27.79
C GLN A 21 -4.53 17.18 27.30
N ARG A 22 -4.15 18.40 26.88
CA ARG A 22 -5.05 19.27 26.13
C ARG A 22 -5.55 18.45 24.93
N PRO A 23 -6.86 18.46 24.61
CA PRO A 23 -7.34 17.83 23.40
C PRO A 23 -6.64 18.51 22.22
N VAL A 24 -5.66 17.82 21.65
CA VAL A 24 -5.01 18.25 20.42
C VAL A 24 -6.03 18.00 19.32
N ASP A 25 -6.33 19.03 18.54
CA ASP A 25 -7.15 18.89 17.35
C ASP A 25 -6.42 17.96 16.35
N VAL A 26 -6.78 16.67 16.39
CA VAL A 26 -6.17 15.60 15.60
C VAL A 26 -6.33 15.89 14.11
N PHE A 27 -7.45 16.48 13.73
CA PHE A 27 -7.78 16.82 12.35
C PHE A 27 -6.88 17.96 11.82
N ALA A 28 -6.72 19.04 12.59
CA ALA A 28 -5.79 20.13 12.24
C ALA A 28 -4.34 19.62 12.13
N ARG A 29 -3.94 18.70 13.02
CA ARG A 29 -2.62 18.07 12.98
C ARG A 29 -2.45 17.20 11.72
N ALA A 30 -3.46 16.42 11.33
CA ALA A 30 -3.42 15.59 10.13
C ALA A 30 -3.20 16.45 8.87
N LYS A 31 -3.93 17.56 8.73
CA LYS A 31 -3.71 18.53 7.63
C LYS A 31 -2.29 19.08 7.58
N SER A 32 -1.76 19.51 8.72
CA SER A 32 -0.38 20.02 8.81
C SER A 32 0.65 18.94 8.46
N ASN A 33 0.44 17.71 8.93
CA ASN A 33 1.32 16.58 8.64
C ASN A 33 1.25 16.15 7.17
N LEU A 34 0.08 16.22 6.54
CA LEU A 34 -0.09 15.89 5.11
C LEU A 34 0.86 16.70 4.25
N ALA A 35 0.87 18.03 4.41
CA ALA A 35 1.78 18.92 3.66
C ALA A 35 3.27 18.61 3.92
N ARG A 36 3.61 18.23 5.17
CA ARG A 36 4.98 17.80 5.51
C ARG A 36 5.34 16.48 4.83
N HIS A 37 4.41 15.52 4.79
CA HIS A 37 4.60 14.23 4.13
C HIS A 37 4.72 14.40 2.61
N GLU A 38 3.89 15.24 1.98
CA GLU A 38 4.01 15.60 0.56
C GLU A 38 5.39 16.19 0.26
N THR A 39 5.86 17.13 1.09
CA THR A 39 7.18 17.76 0.91
C THR A 39 8.33 16.76 1.06
N ALA A 40 8.23 15.86 2.04
CA ALA A 40 9.25 14.84 2.25
C ALA A 40 9.28 13.82 1.10
N LEU A 41 8.11 13.32 0.69
CA LEU A 41 7.98 12.34 -0.39
C LEU A 41 8.42 12.89 -1.74
N SER A 42 7.99 14.11 -2.10
CA SER A 42 8.31 14.71 -3.41
C SER A 42 9.81 14.89 -3.66
N LYS A 43 10.63 14.92 -2.60
CA LYS A 43 12.09 15.02 -2.67
C LYS A 43 12.79 13.67 -2.53
N SER A 44 12.05 12.60 -2.23
CA SER A 44 12.62 11.27 -2.03
C SER A 44 13.06 10.64 -3.35
N THR A 45 14.14 9.87 -3.31
CA THR A 45 14.57 9.03 -4.45
C THR A 45 13.47 8.05 -4.84
N PHE A 46 12.79 7.46 -3.86
CA PHE A 46 11.62 6.59 -4.06
C PHE A 46 10.57 7.22 -5.00
N PHE A 47 10.11 8.43 -4.68
CA PHE A 47 9.07 9.08 -5.49
C PHE A 47 9.59 9.48 -6.88
N LEU A 48 10.82 9.98 -6.97
CA LEU A 48 11.43 10.38 -8.24
C LEU A 48 11.63 9.19 -9.19
N GLU A 49 12.09 8.05 -8.67
CA GLU A 49 12.21 6.81 -9.45
C GLU A 49 10.86 6.29 -9.91
N LEU A 50 9.86 6.32 -9.04
CA LEU A 50 8.49 5.91 -9.35
C LEU A 50 7.90 6.77 -10.47
N VAL A 51 7.99 8.09 -10.34
CA VAL A 51 7.51 9.04 -11.36
C VAL A 51 8.25 8.85 -12.67
N SER A 52 9.57 8.63 -12.65
CA SER A 52 10.35 8.34 -13.87
C SER A 52 9.84 7.10 -14.62
N LYS A 53 9.50 6.02 -13.88
CA LYS A 53 8.91 4.80 -14.45
C LYS A 53 7.52 5.06 -15.02
N LEU A 54 6.65 5.75 -14.26
CA LEU A 54 5.30 6.11 -14.71
C LEU A 54 5.33 7.01 -15.95
N ASP A 55 6.21 8.01 -15.98
CA ASP A 55 6.39 8.92 -17.12
C ASP A 55 6.81 8.15 -18.38
N SER A 56 7.75 7.22 -18.23
CA SER A 56 8.19 6.34 -19.32
C SER A 56 7.04 5.50 -19.87
N TRP A 57 6.24 4.90 -19.00
CA TRP A 57 5.08 4.12 -19.41
C TRP A 57 3.98 4.97 -20.05
N LYS A 58 3.69 6.13 -19.47
CA LYS A 58 2.71 7.10 -19.99
C LYS A 58 3.07 7.53 -21.41
N LEU A 59 4.34 7.83 -21.66
CA LEU A 59 4.85 8.20 -22.98
C LEU A 59 4.74 7.05 -23.99
N GLN A 60 5.15 5.83 -23.61
CA GLN A 60 5.10 4.66 -24.49
C GLN A 60 3.67 4.27 -24.89
N ASN A 61 2.71 4.46 -23.98
CA ASN A 61 1.32 4.05 -24.18
C ASN A 61 0.39 5.21 -24.57
N ARG A 62 0.94 6.41 -24.78
CA ARG A 62 0.19 7.64 -25.16
C ARG A 62 -1.08 7.83 -24.34
N THR A 63 -0.96 7.70 -23.02
CA THR A 63 -2.10 7.71 -22.11
C THR A 63 -2.14 9.00 -21.30
N ASP A 64 -3.34 9.49 -21.03
CA ASP A 64 -3.58 10.52 -20.03
C ASP A 64 -4.57 9.99 -18.98
N TRP A 65 -4.13 9.94 -17.73
CA TRP A 65 -5.00 9.55 -16.63
C TRP A 65 -5.94 10.69 -16.29
N SER A 66 -7.23 10.46 -16.48
CA SER A 66 -8.28 11.42 -16.16
C SER A 66 -8.78 11.25 -14.73
N CYS A 67 -8.67 10.03 -14.20
CA CYS A 67 -9.14 9.63 -12.88
C CYS A 67 -8.08 8.82 -12.12
N LEU A 68 -8.02 9.03 -10.81
CA LEU A 68 -7.30 8.16 -9.87
C LEU A 68 -8.33 7.49 -8.95
N ARG A 69 -8.36 6.16 -8.95
CA ARG A 69 -9.21 5.38 -8.06
C ARG A 69 -8.35 4.72 -6.99
N CYS A 70 -8.55 5.13 -5.73
CA CYS A 70 -7.85 4.56 -4.60
C CYS A 70 -8.76 3.64 -3.78
N LEU A 71 -8.25 2.47 -3.41
CA LEU A 71 -8.93 1.53 -2.52
C LEU A 71 -7.99 1.14 -1.38
N ALA A 72 -8.53 0.89 -0.19
CA ALA A 72 -7.78 0.42 0.98
C ALA A 72 -6.69 1.40 1.48
N LEU A 73 -6.98 2.71 1.53
CA LEU A 73 -6.03 3.73 1.97
C LEU A 73 -5.67 3.64 3.47
N GLY A 74 -6.58 3.13 4.30
CA GLY A 74 -6.54 3.16 5.77
C GLY A 74 -7.14 4.44 6.36
N GLN A 75 -6.78 4.77 7.60
CA GLN A 75 -7.28 5.94 8.35
C GLN A 75 -6.23 7.07 8.37
N PRO A 76 -6.17 7.96 7.35
CA PRO A 76 -5.13 8.98 7.25
C PRO A 76 -5.10 9.98 8.41
N VAL A 77 -6.21 10.22 9.10
CA VAL A 77 -6.24 11.12 10.27
C VAL A 77 -5.55 10.47 11.48
N GLU A 78 -5.75 9.16 11.68
CA GLU A 78 -5.24 8.45 12.86
C GLU A 78 -3.86 7.81 12.64
N HIS A 79 -3.54 7.44 11.40
CA HIS A 79 -2.38 6.61 11.09
C HIS A 79 -1.42 7.30 10.12
N SER A 80 -0.20 7.55 10.58
CA SER A 80 0.84 8.21 9.77
C SER A 80 1.16 7.46 8.48
N GLN A 81 1.10 6.12 8.47
CA GLN A 81 1.34 5.34 7.25
C GLN A 81 0.26 5.61 6.20
N ALA A 82 -1.02 5.61 6.58
CA ALA A 82 -2.14 5.98 5.72
C ALA A 82 -2.04 7.45 5.26
N LEU A 83 -1.56 8.34 6.13
CA LEU A 83 -1.30 9.73 5.75
C LEU A 83 -0.18 9.89 4.71
N TYR A 84 0.86 9.04 4.77
CA TYR A 84 1.86 8.97 3.70
C TYR A 84 1.28 8.44 2.39
N GLN A 85 0.37 7.45 2.42
CA GLN A 85 -0.35 7.01 1.21
C GLN A 85 -1.17 8.15 0.61
N LEU A 86 -1.88 8.91 1.45
CA LEU A 86 -2.66 10.07 1.00
C LEU A 86 -1.75 11.16 0.40
N ALA A 87 -0.62 11.45 1.05
CA ALA A 87 0.37 12.39 0.52
C ALA A 87 0.90 11.93 -0.85
N PHE A 88 1.19 10.65 -1.01
CA PHE A 88 1.62 10.07 -2.28
C PHE A 88 0.54 10.20 -3.36
N LEU A 89 -0.70 9.88 -3.04
CA LEU A 89 -1.85 10.02 -3.93
C LEU A 89 -2.05 11.48 -4.37
N ASN A 90 -1.94 12.45 -3.45
CA ASN A 90 -2.01 13.87 -3.78
C ASN A 90 -0.90 14.29 -4.76
N LEU A 91 0.33 13.82 -4.52
CA LEU A 91 1.45 14.12 -5.41
C LEU A 91 1.25 13.55 -6.81
N LEU A 92 0.72 12.34 -6.94
CA LEU A 92 0.37 11.76 -8.24
C LEU A 92 -0.72 12.57 -8.94
N ALA A 93 -1.82 12.89 -8.24
CA ALA A 93 -2.91 13.66 -8.79
C ALA A 93 -2.44 15.03 -9.33
N LYS A 94 -1.61 15.74 -8.55
CA LYS A 94 -1.00 17.02 -8.94
C LYS A 94 -0.03 16.85 -10.12
N ARG A 95 0.89 15.88 -10.07
CA ARG A 95 1.94 15.65 -11.09
C ARG A 95 1.36 15.35 -12.47
N TYR A 96 0.26 14.62 -12.50
CA TYR A 96 -0.39 14.15 -13.73
C TYR A 96 -1.64 14.95 -14.10
N ASN A 97 -1.96 16.01 -13.36
CA ASN A 97 -3.14 16.85 -13.56
C ASN A 97 -4.44 16.03 -13.64
N ILE A 98 -4.58 15.06 -12.73
CA ILE A 98 -5.73 14.16 -12.66
C ILE A 98 -6.93 14.95 -12.16
N ARG A 99 -8.03 14.92 -12.92
CA ARG A 99 -9.21 15.77 -12.69
C ARG A 99 -10.13 15.24 -11.61
N SER A 100 -10.19 13.91 -11.46
CA SER A 100 -11.08 13.24 -10.53
C SER A 100 -10.29 12.27 -9.68
N VAL A 101 -10.49 12.35 -8.37
CA VAL A 101 -9.93 11.40 -7.42
C VAL A 101 -11.07 10.80 -6.62
N SER A 102 -11.12 9.48 -6.63
CA SER A 102 -12.17 8.69 -6.00
C SER A 102 -11.53 7.70 -5.05
N LEU A 103 -12.04 7.61 -3.82
CA LEU A 103 -11.50 6.74 -2.78
C LEU A 103 -12.59 5.92 -2.10
N TYR A 104 -12.20 4.74 -1.64
CA TYR A 104 -12.99 3.97 -0.69
C TYR A 104 -12.12 3.12 0.22
N ASP A 105 -12.47 3.14 1.51
CA ASP A 105 -11.99 2.20 2.49
C ASP A 105 -13.07 2.04 3.57
N PRO A 106 -13.53 0.82 3.90
CA PRO A 106 -14.46 0.60 5.01
C PRO A 106 -13.90 1.03 6.38
N ALA A 107 -12.58 1.25 6.48
CA ALA A 107 -11.94 1.76 7.69
C ALA A 107 -12.09 3.28 7.88
N PHE A 108 -12.54 4.03 6.87
CA PHE A 108 -12.66 5.48 6.99
C PHE A 108 -13.57 5.90 8.15
N THR A 109 -13.08 6.89 8.91
CA THR A 109 -13.87 7.61 9.91
C THR A 109 -14.47 8.88 9.31
N LYS A 110 -15.41 9.52 10.01
CA LYS A 110 -15.95 10.83 9.62
C LYS A 110 -14.88 11.90 9.47
N GLN A 111 -13.79 11.83 10.24
CA GLN A 111 -12.69 12.78 10.14
C GLN A 111 -11.86 12.53 8.88
N ASP A 112 -11.68 11.26 8.49
CA ASP A 112 -11.02 10.90 7.23
C ASP A 112 -11.85 11.38 6.04
N GLU A 113 -13.16 11.11 6.05
CA GLU A 113 -14.09 11.60 5.01
C GLU A 113 -14.07 13.13 4.91
N GLN A 114 -14.09 13.85 6.03
CA GLN A 114 -13.97 15.30 6.02
C GLN A 114 -12.63 15.77 5.44
N LEU A 115 -11.52 15.10 5.79
CA LEU A 115 -10.20 15.45 5.26
C LEU A 115 -10.15 15.24 3.74
N LEU A 116 -10.74 14.14 3.25
CA LEU A 116 -10.79 13.82 1.82
C LEU A 116 -11.71 14.78 1.06
N CYS A 117 -12.86 15.14 1.63
CA CYS A 117 -13.76 16.16 1.07
C CYS A 117 -13.06 17.54 0.97
N ASP A 118 -12.28 17.93 1.98
CA ASP A 118 -11.51 19.19 1.96
C ASP A 118 -10.41 19.22 0.89
N LEU A 119 -10.04 18.05 0.33
CA LEU A 119 -9.11 17.89 -0.79
C LEU A 119 -9.84 17.77 -2.14
N ASP A 120 -11.16 18.00 -2.17
CA ASP A 120 -12.05 17.80 -3.33
C ASP A 120 -12.09 16.34 -3.83
N TYR A 121 -11.89 15.37 -2.94
CA TYR A 121 -11.93 13.96 -3.27
C TYR A 121 -13.30 13.34 -3.01
N LYS A 122 -13.71 12.41 -3.89
CA LYS A 122 -14.97 11.69 -3.75
C LYS A 122 -14.76 10.44 -2.91
N VAL A 123 -15.52 10.30 -1.83
CA VAL A 123 -15.59 9.06 -1.05
C VAL A 123 -16.80 8.26 -1.54
N GLU A 124 -16.55 7.17 -2.27
CA GLU A 124 -17.62 6.38 -2.90
C GLU A 124 -17.24 4.89 -2.97
N GLU A 125 -18.09 4.01 -2.42
CA GLU A 125 -17.89 2.57 -2.45
C GLU A 125 -17.95 2.01 -3.88
N PHE A 126 -18.99 2.38 -4.60
CA PHE A 126 -19.20 1.98 -5.97
C PHE A 126 -18.56 2.98 -6.91
N PHE A 127 -17.88 2.46 -7.93
CA PHE A 127 -17.17 3.26 -8.91
C PHE A 127 -17.45 2.70 -10.29
N GLU A 128 -18.33 3.38 -11.02
CA GLU A 128 -18.76 3.01 -12.36
C GLU A 128 -18.10 3.95 -13.38
N GLU A 129 -16.92 3.58 -13.85
CA GLU A 129 -16.24 4.33 -14.93
C GLU A 129 -16.10 3.45 -16.16
N LYS A 130 -16.52 3.99 -17.30
CA LYS A 130 -16.62 3.23 -18.56
C LYS A 130 -15.26 3.07 -19.25
N GLU A 131 -14.34 3.98 -18.99
CA GLU A 131 -13.02 4.04 -19.64
C GLU A 131 -11.89 3.70 -18.67
N THR A 132 -11.78 2.41 -18.31
CA THR A 132 -10.75 1.87 -17.39
C THR A 132 -9.31 2.18 -17.82
N ASP A 133 -9.08 2.43 -19.12
CA ASP A 133 -7.79 2.77 -19.70
C ASP A 133 -7.28 4.15 -19.26
N SER A 134 -8.18 5.06 -18.87
CA SER A 134 -7.86 6.41 -18.40
C SER A 134 -7.76 6.52 -16.87
N ILE A 135 -7.80 5.38 -16.17
CA ILE A 135 -7.85 5.31 -14.72
C ILE A 135 -6.54 4.75 -14.20
N LEU A 136 -5.92 5.47 -13.26
CA LEU A 136 -4.84 4.95 -12.46
C LEU A 136 -5.41 4.37 -11.15
N PHE A 137 -5.38 3.04 -11.02
CA PHE A 137 -5.76 2.39 -9.77
C PHE A 137 -4.59 2.44 -8.78
N TYR A 138 -4.89 2.77 -7.53
CA TYR A 138 -3.91 2.79 -6.45
C TYR A 138 -4.46 2.07 -5.21
N ILE A 139 -3.87 0.92 -4.88
CA ILE A 139 -4.42 -0.03 -3.91
C ILE A 139 -3.32 -0.46 -2.93
N PRO A 140 -2.90 0.42 -2.02
CA PRO A 140 -1.84 0.12 -1.07
C PRO A 140 -2.33 -0.83 0.04
N HIS A 141 -1.44 -1.69 0.55
CA HIS A 141 -1.64 -2.61 1.68
C HIS A 141 -2.95 -3.40 1.71
N SER A 142 -3.56 -3.66 0.55
CA SER A 142 -4.88 -4.25 0.52
C SER A 142 -4.87 -5.75 0.74
N PRO A 143 -5.93 -6.31 1.35
CA PRO A 143 -6.16 -7.75 1.37
C PRO A 143 -6.13 -8.34 -0.05
N ILE A 144 -5.52 -9.52 -0.20
CA ILE A 144 -5.44 -10.22 -1.48
C ILE A 144 -6.81 -10.52 -2.09
N SER A 145 -7.86 -10.68 -1.27
CA SER A 145 -9.23 -10.83 -1.75
C SER A 145 -9.72 -9.61 -2.52
N LEU A 146 -9.36 -8.39 -2.07
CA LEU A 146 -9.70 -7.17 -2.80
C LEU A 146 -8.92 -7.09 -4.12
N LEU A 147 -7.63 -7.41 -4.10
CA LEU A 147 -6.82 -7.47 -5.31
C LEU A 147 -7.40 -8.42 -6.36
N GLU A 148 -7.82 -9.61 -5.92
CA GLU A 148 -8.45 -10.59 -6.80
C GLU A 148 -9.68 -9.99 -7.51
N THR A 149 -10.55 -9.31 -6.76
CA THR A 149 -11.74 -8.66 -7.35
C THR A 149 -11.38 -7.53 -8.30
N VAL A 150 -10.33 -6.76 -8.02
CA VAL A 150 -9.91 -5.67 -8.89
C VAL A 150 -9.25 -6.21 -10.16
N PHE A 151 -8.39 -7.22 -10.08
CA PHE A 151 -7.78 -7.81 -11.26
C PHE A 151 -8.81 -8.46 -12.21
N LEU A 152 -9.95 -8.93 -11.67
CA LEU A 152 -11.06 -9.41 -12.50
C LEU A 152 -11.65 -8.31 -13.41
N THR A 153 -11.59 -7.03 -12.99
CA THR A 153 -12.05 -5.91 -13.82
C THR A 153 -11.04 -5.52 -14.90
N ARG A 154 -9.85 -6.16 -14.92
CA ARG A 154 -8.77 -5.93 -15.88
C ARG A 154 -8.35 -4.45 -16.00
N PRO A 155 -7.97 -3.79 -14.89
CA PRO A 155 -7.46 -2.43 -14.96
C PRO A 155 -6.18 -2.40 -15.78
N LYS A 156 -6.02 -1.38 -16.63
CA LYS A 156 -4.81 -1.22 -17.43
C LYS A 156 -3.62 -0.78 -16.58
N TRP A 157 -3.86 0.13 -15.63
CA TRP A 157 -2.84 0.76 -14.81
C TRP A 157 -3.15 0.56 -13.33
N ILE A 158 -2.26 -0.11 -12.61
CA ILE A 158 -2.43 -0.31 -11.17
C ILE A 158 -1.11 -0.21 -10.42
N ILE A 159 -1.15 0.52 -9.30
CA ILE A 159 -0.08 0.62 -8.32
C ILE A 159 -0.59 -0.06 -7.05
N THR A 160 -0.02 -1.19 -6.67
CA THR A 160 -0.54 -2.05 -5.60
C THR A 160 0.56 -2.90 -4.98
N ASN A 161 0.25 -3.65 -3.93
CA ASN A 161 1.12 -4.67 -3.31
C ASN A 161 1.68 -5.65 -4.36
N ASP A 162 2.93 -6.09 -4.15
CA ASP A 162 3.57 -7.13 -4.95
C ASP A 162 2.88 -8.48 -4.72
N VAL A 163 2.03 -8.88 -5.67
CA VAL A 163 1.26 -10.14 -5.59
C VAL A 163 2.15 -11.39 -5.57
N SER A 164 3.43 -11.28 -5.94
CA SER A 164 4.36 -12.41 -5.87
C SER A 164 4.76 -12.76 -4.44
N LEU A 165 4.67 -11.81 -3.50
CA LEU A 165 4.98 -12.04 -2.08
C LEU A 165 4.00 -13.02 -1.40
N TYR A 166 2.80 -13.17 -1.96
CA TYR A 166 1.80 -14.11 -1.43
C TYR A 166 2.15 -15.58 -1.72
N THR A 167 3.13 -15.86 -2.58
CA THR A 167 3.66 -17.22 -2.77
C THR A 167 4.39 -17.76 -1.54
N ASN A 168 4.77 -16.89 -0.60
CA ASN A 168 5.31 -17.29 0.71
C ASN A 168 4.20 -17.75 1.68
N LYS A 169 2.96 -17.34 1.45
CA LYS A 169 1.80 -17.63 2.32
C LYS A 169 0.97 -18.82 1.84
N TYR A 170 0.94 -19.08 0.53
CA TYR A 170 0.11 -20.10 -0.08
C TYR A 170 0.94 -21.02 -0.97
N THR A 171 0.63 -22.32 -0.97
CA THR A 171 1.15 -23.20 -2.02
C THR A 171 0.61 -22.78 -3.39
N SER A 172 1.31 -23.11 -4.48
CA SER A 172 0.86 -22.77 -5.84
C SER A 172 -0.55 -23.26 -6.17
N LYS A 173 -0.97 -24.41 -5.61
CA LYS A 173 -2.33 -24.94 -5.78
C LYS A 173 -3.35 -24.10 -5.00
N GLU A 174 -3.12 -23.88 -3.70
CA GLU A 174 -4.03 -23.09 -2.87
C GLU A 174 -4.17 -21.65 -3.36
N TYR A 175 -3.05 -21.04 -3.82
CA TYR A 175 -3.07 -19.69 -4.36
C TYR A 175 -3.96 -19.62 -5.60
N LYS A 176 -3.79 -20.56 -6.53
CA LYS A 176 -4.62 -20.64 -7.74
C LYS A 176 -6.09 -20.92 -7.43
N ASP A 177 -6.36 -21.83 -6.48
CA ASP A 177 -7.73 -22.24 -6.14
C ASP A 177 -8.51 -21.09 -5.46
N LYS A 178 -7.85 -20.26 -4.64
CA LYS A 178 -8.48 -19.15 -3.92
C LYS A 178 -8.47 -17.81 -4.66
N TYR A 179 -7.36 -17.51 -5.34
CA TYR A 179 -7.09 -16.21 -5.97
C TYR A 179 -6.49 -16.41 -7.37
N PRO A 180 -7.29 -16.95 -8.33
CA PRO A 180 -6.79 -17.33 -9.63
C PRO A 180 -6.16 -16.19 -10.43
N GLN A 181 -6.67 -14.95 -10.36
CA GLN A 181 -6.08 -13.81 -11.07
C GLN A 181 -4.73 -13.43 -10.46
N CYS A 182 -4.67 -13.28 -9.14
CA CYS A 182 -3.43 -12.94 -8.44
C CYS A 182 -2.34 -14.02 -8.66
N ALA A 183 -2.72 -15.29 -8.61
CA ALA A 183 -1.83 -16.41 -8.88
C ALA A 183 -1.31 -16.42 -10.33
N THR A 184 -2.20 -16.11 -11.29
CA THR A 184 -1.83 -15.99 -12.71
C THR A 184 -0.85 -14.85 -12.94
N ILE A 185 -1.12 -13.67 -12.37
CA ILE A 185 -0.22 -12.51 -12.44
C ILE A 185 1.13 -12.85 -11.81
N SER A 186 1.13 -13.40 -10.59
CA SER A 186 2.35 -13.84 -9.91
C SER A 186 3.16 -14.85 -10.74
N HIS A 187 2.50 -15.75 -11.48
CA HIS A 187 3.18 -16.69 -12.36
C HIS A 187 3.85 -15.99 -13.55
N ASN A 188 3.17 -15.01 -14.16
CA ASN A 188 3.64 -14.27 -15.33
C ASN A 188 4.77 -13.28 -15.02
N ILE A 189 4.87 -12.76 -13.79
CA ILE A 189 6.03 -11.95 -13.33
C ILE A 189 7.33 -12.79 -13.34
N GLY A 190 7.21 -14.10 -13.25
CA GLY A 190 8.33 -15.01 -13.00
C GLY A 190 8.73 -15.04 -11.54
N ARG A 191 9.39 -16.13 -11.13
CA ARG A 191 10.04 -16.19 -9.80
C ARG A 191 11.34 -15.39 -9.89
N THR A 192 11.51 -14.38 -9.05
CA THR A 192 12.85 -13.86 -8.73
C THR A 192 13.66 -15.05 -8.24
N LYS A 193 14.63 -15.51 -9.04
CA LYS A 193 15.68 -16.40 -8.56
C LYS A 193 16.64 -15.52 -7.77
N ASP A 194 16.71 -15.71 -6.47
CA ASP A 194 17.95 -15.89 -5.70
C ASP A 194 17.74 -15.44 -4.25
N ASP A 195 17.34 -16.38 -3.40
CA ASP A 195 17.14 -16.14 -1.98
C ASP A 195 18.48 -16.35 -1.21
N GLY A 196 19.60 -16.60 -1.91
CA GLY A 196 20.89 -16.93 -1.28
C GLY A 196 20.90 -18.25 -0.50
N PHE A 197 19.77 -18.94 -0.41
CA PHE A 197 19.65 -20.26 0.20
C PHE A 197 19.87 -21.35 -0.84
N THR A 198 21.02 -22.03 -0.74
CA THR A 198 21.23 -23.32 -1.40
C THR A 198 20.29 -24.36 -0.77
N VAL A 199 19.19 -24.66 -1.48
CA VAL A 199 18.29 -25.75 -1.08
C VAL A 199 19.09 -27.04 -1.05
N VAL A 200 19.34 -27.57 0.15
CA VAL A 200 19.99 -28.87 0.34
C VAL A 200 19.10 -29.91 -0.34
N ALA A 201 19.63 -30.51 -1.41
CA ALA A 201 18.85 -31.30 -2.35
C ALA A 201 18.23 -32.54 -1.67
N SER A 202 16.95 -32.46 -1.29
CA SER A 202 16.19 -33.68 -1.01
C SER A 202 15.88 -34.35 -2.35
N LYS A 203 16.46 -35.53 -2.61
CA LYS A 203 16.24 -36.37 -3.81
C LYS A 203 14.83 -36.99 -3.83
N LYS A 204 13.77 -36.20 -3.65
CA LYS A 204 12.41 -36.59 -4.02
C LYS A 204 12.09 -35.91 -5.34
N LYS A 205 11.81 -36.71 -6.38
CA LYS A 205 11.22 -36.22 -7.64
C LYS A 205 9.97 -35.40 -7.27
N LYS A 206 10.07 -34.07 -7.24
CA LYS A 206 8.89 -33.21 -7.22
C LYS A 206 8.18 -33.48 -8.54
N VAL A 207 7.07 -34.20 -8.48
CA VAL A 207 6.08 -34.19 -9.56
C VAL A 207 5.69 -32.72 -9.72
N GLN A 208 6.25 -32.06 -10.73
CA GLN A 208 5.78 -30.73 -11.13
C GLN A 208 4.36 -30.93 -11.63
N VAL A 209 3.38 -30.64 -10.77
CA VAL A 209 2.01 -30.45 -11.22
C VAL A 209 2.08 -29.27 -12.18
N LYS A 210 1.92 -29.55 -13.48
CA LYS A 210 1.76 -28.51 -14.50
C LYS A 210 0.45 -27.80 -14.20
N THR A 211 0.53 -26.73 -13.42
CA THR A 211 -0.58 -25.79 -13.29
C THR A 211 -0.58 -24.94 -14.55
N ASP A 212 -1.61 -25.13 -15.38
CA ASP A 212 -1.82 -24.33 -16.58
C ASP A 212 -2.23 -22.90 -16.17
N PHE A 213 -1.38 -21.91 -16.45
CA PHE A 213 -1.67 -20.49 -16.22
C PHE A 213 -1.70 -19.80 -17.58
N PRO A 214 -2.73 -18.99 -17.87
CA PRO A 214 -2.76 -18.26 -19.12
C PRO A 214 -1.60 -17.25 -19.16
N LYS A 215 -1.04 -17.06 -20.36
CA LYS A 215 -0.06 -16.00 -20.59
C LYS A 215 -0.76 -14.64 -20.52
N LEU A 216 -0.17 -13.70 -19.80
CA LEU A 216 -0.64 -12.32 -19.71
C LEU A 216 0.40 -11.40 -20.32
N ALA A 217 -0.05 -10.46 -21.17
CA ALA A 217 0.78 -9.35 -21.62
C ALA A 217 0.84 -8.32 -20.48
N LEU A 218 1.89 -8.42 -19.67
CA LEU A 218 2.01 -7.70 -18.41
C LEU A 218 3.43 -7.13 -18.27
N SER A 219 3.51 -5.83 -17.99
CA SER A 219 4.74 -5.18 -17.55
C SER A 219 4.66 -4.89 -16.05
N VAL A 220 5.70 -5.26 -15.31
CA VAL A 220 5.74 -5.10 -13.85
C VAL A 220 7.01 -4.37 -13.44
N GLN A 221 6.86 -3.40 -12.56
CA GLN A 221 7.98 -2.68 -11.93
C GLN A 221 7.85 -2.77 -10.42
N LYS A 222 8.76 -3.51 -9.79
CA LYS A 222 8.88 -3.50 -8.33
C LYS A 222 9.52 -2.20 -7.90
N LEU A 223 9.02 -1.62 -6.82
CA LEU A 223 9.68 -0.52 -6.13
C LEU A 223 10.43 -1.14 -4.96
N GLY A 224 11.72 -0.85 -4.84
CA GLY A 224 12.51 -1.36 -3.73
C GLY A 224 12.00 -0.76 -2.42
N PRO A 225 11.95 -1.53 -1.32
CA PRO A 225 11.60 -0.98 -0.03
C PRO A 225 12.67 0.05 0.38
N ASP A 226 12.25 1.28 0.64
CA ASP A 226 13.10 2.29 1.25
C ASP A 226 12.88 2.30 2.77
N SER A 227 13.31 1.21 3.42
CA SER A 227 13.15 1.02 4.87
C SER A 227 13.93 2.03 5.72
N SER A 228 14.81 2.81 5.10
CA SER A 228 15.62 3.82 5.77
C SER A 228 14.84 5.10 6.11
N ASN A 229 13.68 5.30 5.46
CA ASN A 229 12.89 6.51 5.59
C ASN A 229 11.61 6.30 6.42
N GLN A 230 11.02 7.41 6.89
CA GLN A 230 9.82 7.41 7.76
C GLN A 230 8.58 6.77 7.10
N TRP A 231 8.58 6.70 5.76
CA TRP A 231 7.54 6.09 4.94
C TRP A 231 7.89 4.68 4.45
N GLY A 232 9.01 4.09 4.89
CA GLY A 232 9.48 2.81 4.37
C GLY A 232 8.44 1.68 4.50
N ASN A 233 7.68 1.68 5.59
CA ASN A 233 6.61 0.71 5.81
C ASN A 233 5.36 1.00 4.97
N ALA A 234 5.12 2.26 4.57
CA ALA A 234 3.99 2.64 3.72
C ALA A 234 4.19 2.11 2.29
N PHE A 235 5.40 1.92 1.81
CA PHE A 235 5.62 1.52 0.42
C PHE A 235 6.47 0.27 0.27
N SER A 236 6.54 -0.55 1.32
CA SER A 236 7.46 -1.70 1.44
C SER A 236 7.24 -2.79 0.39
N ASP A 237 6.03 -2.93 -0.11
CA ASP A 237 5.63 -3.94 -1.09
C ASP A 237 5.01 -3.33 -2.35
N LEU A 238 5.22 -2.03 -2.60
CA LEU A 238 4.55 -1.36 -3.72
C LEU A 238 5.12 -1.80 -5.08
N CYS A 239 4.22 -2.03 -6.02
CA CYS A 239 4.54 -2.53 -7.35
C CYS A 239 3.61 -1.89 -8.39
N LEU A 240 4.16 -1.55 -9.55
CA LEU A 240 3.41 -1.02 -10.68
C LEU A 240 3.13 -2.16 -11.65
N TYR A 241 1.90 -2.24 -12.14
CA TYR A 241 1.46 -3.17 -13.15
C TYR A 241 0.83 -2.40 -14.32
N LEU A 242 1.23 -2.79 -15.52
CA LEU A 242 0.65 -2.35 -16.77
C LEU A 242 0.18 -3.58 -17.55
N PHE A 243 -1.12 -3.71 -17.72
CA PHE A 243 -1.74 -4.77 -18.51
C PHE A 243 -1.91 -4.28 -19.95
N SER A 244 -1.35 -5.01 -20.91
CA SER A 244 -1.54 -4.75 -22.33
C SER A 244 -2.71 -5.57 -22.86
N ALA A 245 -3.50 -4.97 -23.75
CA ALA A 245 -4.55 -5.66 -24.52
C ALA A 245 -3.94 -6.62 -25.55
#